data_AF-A0A5J4PF89-F1
#
_entry.id   AF-A0A5J4PF89-F1
#
_cell.length_a   1.000
_cell.length_b   1.000
_cell.length_c   1.000
_cell.angle_alpha   90.00
_cell.angle_beta   90.00
_cell.angle_gamma   90.00
#
_symmetry.space_group_name_H-M   'P 1'
#
loop_
_entity.id
_entity.type
_entity.pdbx_description
1 polymer ?
#
loop_
_entity_poly.entity_id
_entity_poly.type
_entity_poly.pdbx_seq_one_letter_code
_entity_poly.pdbx_strand_id
1 'polypeptide(L)'
;RTTRQKTGTPCEIPLLDLPKQIIEKYRGIAKDGKLLPMLSCGRLNKNLKIIARLCSIERKLIFHMGRHTYATEICLSQGVPIESLSRMLGHRDLRSTQIYAKITNHKIAEDMGRVESRIENKFQLPV
;
A
#
# COMPACT_ATOMS: atom_id res chain seq x y z
N ARG A 1 10.51 11.08 7.95
CA ARG A 1 11.10 9.73 8.14
C ARG A 1 10.70 9.17 9.50
N THR A 2 10.39 7.88 9.61
CA THR A 2 10.07 7.22 10.88
C THR A 2 10.67 5.82 10.93
N THR A 3 10.78 5.24 12.12
CA THR A 3 11.31 3.89 12.32
C THR A 3 10.18 2.95 12.73
N ARG A 4 10.16 1.73 12.20
CA ARG A 4 9.20 0.69 12.62
C ARG A 4 9.45 0.31 14.07
N GLN A 5 8.40 0.40 14.91
CA GLN A 5 8.50 0.08 16.34
C GLN A 5 8.97 -1.35 16.63
N LYS A 6 8.51 -2.34 15.86
CA LYS A 6 8.84 -3.76 16.10
C LYS A 6 10.23 -4.15 15.60
N THR A 7 10.71 -3.56 14.51
CA THR A 7 11.89 -4.05 13.78
C THR A 7 13.01 -3.03 13.67
N GLY A 8 12.84 -1.79 14.12
CA GLY A 8 13.87 -0.76 13.98
C GLY A 8 14.18 -0.38 12.53
N THR A 9 13.44 -0.92 11.54
CA THR A 9 13.69 -0.63 10.12
C THR A 9 13.24 0.79 9.81
N PRO A 10 14.10 1.64 9.21
CA PRO A 10 13.68 2.93 8.69
C PRO A 10 12.60 2.75 7.63
N CYS A 11 11.55 3.57 7.68
CA CYS A 11 10.55 3.64 6.63
C CYS A 11 10.20 5.10 6.32
N GLU A 12 10.00 5.34 5.04
CA GLU A 12 9.59 6.63 4.49
C GLU A 12 8.44 6.35 3.53
N ILE A 13 7.27 6.91 3.86
CA ILE A 13 6.04 6.72 3.07
C ILE A 13 5.60 8.12 2.65
N PRO A 14 5.80 8.49 1.37
CA PRO A 14 5.24 9.73 0.84
C PRO A 14 3.71 9.68 0.94
N LEU A 15 3.12 10.73 1.51
CA LEU A 15 1.67 10.83 1.60
C LEU A 15 1.11 11.37 0.28
N LEU A 16 0.18 10.61 -0.31
CA LEU A 16 -0.69 11.09 -1.38
C LEU A 16 -1.67 12.13 -0.82
N ASP A 17 -2.35 12.85 -1.70
CA ASP A 17 -3.22 13.95 -1.28
C ASP A 17 -4.46 13.48 -0.51
N LEU A 18 -5.03 12.34 -0.87
CA LEU A 18 -6.19 11.79 -0.15
C LEU A 18 -5.86 11.45 1.33
N PRO A 19 -4.77 10.72 1.67
CA PRO A 19 -4.31 10.59 3.05
C PRO A 19 -4.11 11.93 3.78
N LYS A 20 -3.57 12.96 3.11
CA LYS A 20 -3.40 14.30 3.72
C LYS A 20 -4.76 14.91 4.07
N GLN A 21 -5.74 14.83 3.17
CA GLN A 21 -7.10 15.31 3.41
C GLN A 21 -7.78 14.57 4.57
N ILE A 22 -7.56 13.25 4.69
CA ILE A 22 -8.05 12.47 5.84
C ILE A 22 -7.41 12.96 7.14
N ILE A 23 -6.09 13.18 7.15
CA ILE A 23 -5.40 13.73 8.33
C ILE A 23 -5.99 15.07 8.73
N GLU A 24 -6.24 15.95 7.77
CA GLU A 24 -6.81 17.26 8.06
C GLU A 24 -8.24 17.16 8.60
N LYS A 25 -9.08 16.34 7.96
CA LYS A 25 -10.48 16.12 8.38
C LYS A 25 -10.60 15.65 9.82
N TYR A 26 -9.68 14.80 10.29
CA TYR A 26 -9.74 14.23 11.64
C TYR A 26 -8.80 14.90 12.66
N ARG A 27 -8.17 16.03 12.29
CA ARG A 27 -7.28 16.77 13.17
C ARG A 27 -8.01 17.23 14.44
N GLY A 28 -7.39 17.02 15.60
CA GLY A 28 -7.91 17.48 16.90
C GLY A 28 -9.04 16.64 17.51
N ILE A 29 -9.47 15.55 16.86
CA ILE A 29 -10.58 14.72 17.36
C ILE A 29 -10.16 13.80 18.52
N ALA A 30 -8.90 13.38 18.58
CA ALA A 30 -8.39 12.51 19.64
C ALA A 30 -7.47 13.26 20.62
N LYS A 31 -7.44 12.77 21.86
CA LYS A 31 -6.59 13.31 22.94
C LYS A 31 -5.14 12.83 22.79
N ASP A 32 -4.25 13.42 23.61
CA ASP A 32 -2.85 13.01 23.78
C ASP A 32 -2.01 13.07 22.49
N GLY A 33 -2.27 14.05 21.63
CA GLY A 33 -1.53 14.25 20.38
C GLY A 33 -1.76 13.15 19.32
N LYS A 34 -2.79 12.32 19.49
CA LYS A 34 -3.18 11.31 18.50
C LYS A 34 -4.11 11.90 17.45
N LEU A 35 -4.05 11.36 16.23
CA LEU A 35 -4.97 11.76 15.16
C LEU A 35 -6.35 11.09 15.31
N LEU A 36 -6.38 9.81 15.66
CA LEU A 36 -7.60 9.02 15.76
C LEU A 36 -7.74 8.40 17.15
N PRO A 37 -8.96 8.12 17.63
CA PRO A 37 -9.19 7.30 18.81
C PRO A 37 -8.62 5.90 18.58
N MET A 38 -7.51 5.58 19.25
CA MET A 38 -6.77 4.35 19.03
C MET A 38 -7.44 3.15 19.73
N LEU A 39 -8.28 2.42 18.99
CA LEU A 39 -8.88 1.18 19.45
C LEU A 39 -7.86 0.03 19.46
N SER A 40 -8.06 -0.96 20.34
CA SER A 40 -7.30 -2.21 20.27
C SER A 40 -7.58 -2.95 18.96
N CYS A 41 -6.60 -3.69 18.45
CA CYS A 41 -6.75 -4.47 17.21
C CYS A 41 -7.96 -5.41 17.27
N GLY A 42 -8.21 -6.04 18.42
CA GLY A 42 -9.38 -6.89 18.65
C GLY A 42 -10.70 -6.13 18.52
N ARG A 43 -10.81 -4.93 19.10
CA ARG A 43 -12.02 -4.08 19.00
C ARG A 43 -12.21 -3.57 17.58
N LEU A 44 -11.13 -3.13 16.94
CA LEU A 44 -11.16 -2.64 15.56
C LEU A 44 -11.61 -3.74 14.59
N ASN A 45 -11.11 -4.98 14.73
CA ASN A 45 -11.56 -6.10 13.91
C ASN A 45 -13.03 -6.47 14.14
N LYS A 46 -13.57 -6.31 15.37
CA LYS A 46 -15.01 -6.47 15.62
C LYS A 46 -15.81 -5.41 14.87
N ASN A 47 -15.39 -4.14 14.93
CA ASN A 47 -16.04 -3.06 14.20
C ASN A 47 -15.98 -3.26 12.68
N LEU A 48 -14.84 -3.70 12.14
CA LEU A 48 -14.68 -4.00 10.71
C LEU A 48 -15.64 -5.10 10.23
N LYS A 49 -15.94 -6.10 11.06
CA LYS A 49 -16.95 -7.12 10.73
C LYS A 49 -18.35 -6.52 10.61
N ILE A 50 -18.69 -5.57 11.47
CA ILE A 50 -19.99 -4.88 11.42
C ILE A 50 -20.06 -4.03 10.15
N ILE A 51 -19.02 -3.24 9.87
CA ILE A 51 -18.91 -2.44 8.64
C ILE A 51 -19.03 -3.32 7.40
N ALA A 52 -18.35 -4.47 7.37
CA ALA A 52 -18.44 -5.41 6.25
C ALA A 52 -19.89 -5.84 5.98
N ARG A 53 -20.65 -6.18 7.03
CA ARG A 53 -22.08 -6.54 6.90
C ARG A 53 -22.93 -5.37 6.41
N LEU A 54 -22.72 -4.17 6.94
CA LEU A 54 -23.47 -2.97 6.54
C LEU A 54 -23.21 -2.59 5.08
N CYS A 55 -22.01 -2.85 4.57
CA CYS A 55 -21.62 -2.59 3.19
C CYS A 55 -21.83 -3.80 2.26
N SER A 56 -22.46 -4.89 2.71
CA SER A 56 -22.63 -6.13 1.95
C SER A 56 -21.32 -6.71 1.39
N ILE A 57 -20.23 -6.57 2.15
CA ILE A 57 -18.92 -7.14 1.83
C ILE A 57 -18.86 -8.56 2.41
N GLU A 58 -18.92 -9.56 1.53
CA GLU A 58 -18.89 -10.98 1.91
C GLU A 58 -17.53 -11.43 2.47
N ARG A 59 -16.46 -10.73 2.09
CA ARG A 59 -15.10 -11.04 2.55
C ARG A 59 -14.89 -10.60 3.99
N LYS A 60 -14.21 -11.44 4.78
CA LYS A 60 -13.86 -11.14 6.16
C LYS A 60 -12.88 -9.96 6.24
N LEU A 61 -13.36 -8.78 6.66
CA LEU A 61 -12.51 -7.62 6.90
C LEU A 61 -11.75 -7.70 8.23
N ILE A 62 -10.43 -7.50 8.16
CA ILE A 62 -9.53 -7.34 9.32
C ILE A 62 -8.54 -6.21 9.07
N PHE A 63 -7.94 -5.66 10.14
CA PHE A 63 -7.02 -4.53 10.07
C PHE A 63 -5.87 -4.72 9.08
N HIS A 64 -5.30 -5.93 9.04
CA HIS A 64 -4.16 -6.22 8.16
C HIS A 64 -4.51 -6.10 6.67
N MET A 65 -5.79 -6.21 6.29
CA MET A 65 -6.21 -6.05 4.90
C MET A 65 -5.94 -4.65 4.37
N GLY A 66 -6.00 -3.61 5.20
CA GLY A 66 -5.66 -2.25 4.75
C GLY A 66 -4.22 -2.16 4.22
N ARG A 67 -3.27 -2.81 4.89
CA ARG A 67 -1.88 -2.92 4.40
C ARG A 67 -1.81 -3.74 3.12
N HIS A 68 -2.56 -4.84 3.04
CA HIS A 68 -2.59 -5.72 1.88
C HIS A 68 -3.12 -4.99 0.65
N THR A 69 -4.25 -4.29 0.77
CA THR A 69 -4.85 -3.49 -0.31
C THR A 69 -3.96 -2.33 -0.73
N TYR A 70 -3.31 -1.64 0.21
CA TYR A 70 -2.31 -0.63 -0.12
C TYR A 70 -1.17 -1.23 -0.95
N ALA A 71 -0.63 -2.37 -0.53
CA ALA A 71 0.46 -3.04 -1.20
C ALA A 71 0.08 -3.52 -2.61
N THR A 72 -1.03 -4.24 -2.74
CA THR A 72 -1.44 -4.83 -4.03
C THR A 72 -2.07 -3.80 -4.95
N GLU A 73 -3.17 -3.16 -4.54
CA GLU A 73 -4.01 -2.36 -5.44
C GLU A 73 -3.46 -0.95 -5.66
N ILE A 74 -2.98 -0.30 -4.60
CA ILE A 74 -2.53 1.10 -4.68
C ILE A 74 -1.09 1.20 -5.17
N CYS A 75 -0.24 0.23 -4.85
CA CYS A 75 1.17 0.23 -5.27
C CYS A 75 1.43 -0.69 -6.47
N LEU A 76 1.38 -2.03 -6.30
CA LEU A 76 1.87 -2.96 -7.32
C LEU A 76 1.03 -2.92 -8.61
N SER A 77 -0.30 -2.87 -8.50
CA SER A 77 -1.21 -2.76 -9.66
C SER A 77 -1.04 -1.43 -10.40
N GLN A 78 -0.56 -0.37 -9.73
CA GLN A 78 -0.24 0.92 -10.35
C GLN A 78 1.21 0.99 -10.85
N GLY A 79 1.97 -0.10 -10.78
CA GLY A 79 3.34 -0.19 -11.30
C GLY A 79 4.43 0.31 -10.36
N VAL A 80 4.14 0.51 -9.07
CA VAL A 80 5.19 0.80 -8.09
C VAL A 80 6.11 -0.42 -7.96
N PRO A 81 7.44 -0.28 -8.14
CA PRO A 81 8.37 -1.40 -8.01
C PRO A 81 8.33 -2.05 -6.63
N ILE A 82 8.51 -3.37 -6.57
CA ILE A 82 8.40 -4.15 -5.33
C ILE A 82 9.44 -3.74 -4.29
N GLU A 83 10.61 -3.28 -4.71
CA GLU A 83 11.70 -2.78 -3.86
C GLU A 83 11.29 -1.48 -3.18
N SER A 84 10.65 -0.59 -3.95
CA SER A 84 10.11 0.67 -3.43
C SER A 84 9.01 0.40 -2.42
N LEU A 85 8.09 -0.53 -2.74
CA LEU A 85 7.06 -0.97 -1.81
C LEU A 85 7.67 -1.58 -0.53
N SER A 86 8.65 -2.47 -0.67
CA SER A 86 9.34 -3.12 0.46
C SER A 86 9.93 -2.09 1.43
N ARG A 87 10.57 -1.05 0.90
CA ARG A 87 11.15 0.05 1.67
C ARG A 87 10.06 0.90 2.38
N MET A 88 8.97 1.23 1.69
CA MET A 88 7.83 1.94 2.29
C MET A 88 7.17 1.11 3.40
N LEU A 89 7.05 -0.20 3.20
CA LEU A 89 6.49 -1.13 4.17
C LEU A 89 7.43 -1.38 5.36
N GLY A 90 8.71 -1.07 5.23
CA GLY A 90 9.73 -1.25 6.27
C GLY A 90 10.14 -2.72 6.44
N HIS A 91 10.05 -3.51 5.37
CA HIS A 91 10.49 -4.91 5.37
C HIS A 91 12.02 -4.97 5.26
N ARG A 92 12.66 -5.80 6.08
CA ARG A 92 14.11 -6.07 6.00
C ARG A 92 14.46 -7.01 4.85
N ASP A 93 13.48 -7.77 4.37
CA ASP A 93 13.63 -8.81 3.39
C ASP A 93 12.50 -8.73 2.37
N LEU A 94 12.85 -8.78 1.08
CA LEU A 94 11.91 -8.79 -0.03
C LEU A 94 10.97 -9.99 0.00
N ARG A 95 11.35 -11.12 0.61
CA ARG A 95 10.48 -12.30 0.77
C ARG A 95 9.14 -11.95 1.42
N SER A 96 9.14 -11.02 2.38
CA SER A 96 7.92 -10.56 3.05
C SER A 96 7.03 -9.67 2.16
N THR A 97 7.60 -9.09 1.10
CA THR A 97 6.89 -8.26 0.12
C THR A 97 6.42 -9.09 -1.08
N GLN A 98 7.14 -10.17 -1.40
CA GLN A 98 6.80 -11.11 -2.49
C GLN A 98 5.40 -11.72 -2.34
N ILE A 99 4.89 -11.88 -1.12
CA ILE A 99 3.51 -12.35 -0.88
C ILE A 99 2.44 -11.46 -1.53
N TYR A 100 2.77 -10.21 -1.86
CA TYR A 100 1.87 -9.26 -2.52
C TYR A 100 2.01 -9.28 -4.05
N ALA A 101 3.13 -9.79 -4.57
CA ALA A 101 3.45 -9.74 -6.00
C ALA A 101 2.74 -10.87 -6.74
N LYS A 102 1.56 -10.57 -7.29
CA LYS A 102 0.92 -11.44 -8.27
C LYS A 102 1.34 -10.98 -9.67
N ILE A 103 2.23 -11.73 -10.32
CA ILE A 103 2.56 -11.50 -11.72
C ILE A 103 1.38 -12.01 -12.55
N THR A 104 0.68 -11.10 -13.23
CA THR A 104 -0.40 -11.44 -14.17
C THR A 104 0.08 -11.14 -15.59
N ASN A 105 -0.43 -11.88 -16.58
CA ASN A 105 -0.12 -11.62 -17.99
C ASN A 105 -0.43 -10.16 -18.39
N HIS A 106 -1.51 -9.60 -17.83
CA HIS A 106 -1.85 -8.19 -18.00
C HIS A 106 -0.74 -7.26 -17.48
N LYS A 107 -0.19 -7.53 -16.29
CA LYS A 107 0.90 -6.72 -15.72
C LYS A 107 2.15 -6.79 -16.59
N ILE A 108 2.50 -8.00 -17.08
CA ILE A 108 3.64 -8.19 -17.98
C ILE A 108 3.45 -7.36 -19.25
N ALA A 109 2.28 -7.44 -19.90
CA ALA A 109 1.99 -6.68 -21.11
C ALA A 109 2.10 -5.17 -20.89
N GLU A 110 1.53 -4.66 -19.78
CA GLU A 110 1.61 -3.25 -19.40
C GLU A 110 3.06 -2.80 -19.17
N ASP A 111 3.86 -3.58 -18.45
CA ASP A 111 5.25 -3.23 -18.16
C ASP A 111 6.11 -3.28 -19.42
N MET A 112 5.88 -4.24 -20.32
CA MET A 112 6.56 -4.28 -21.62
C MET A 112 6.16 -3.11 -22.52
N GLY A 113 4.88 -2.72 -22.55
CA GLY A 113 4.45 -1.52 -23.27
C GLY A 113 5.12 -0.24 -22.75
N ARG A 114 5.28 -0.11 -21.43
CA ARG A 114 6.04 1.02 -20.84
C ARG A 114 7.52 0.98 -21.20
N VAL A 115 8.12 -0.20 -21.33
CA VAL A 115 9.50 -0.34 -21.80
C VAL A 115 9.59 0.10 -23.25
N GLU A 116 8.69 -0.38 -24.11
CA GLU A 116 8.60 -0.02 -25.53
C GLU A 116 8.54 1.51 -25.69
N SER A 117 7.62 2.20 -25.02
CA SER A 117 7.52 3.68 -25.08
C SER A 117 8.79 4.41 -24.59
N ARG A 118 9.60 3.80 -23.72
CA ARG A 118 10.84 4.40 -23.20
C ARG A 118 12.05 4.17 -24.09
N ILE A 119 12.01 3.13 -24.92
CA ILE A 119 13.08 2.76 -25.85
C ILE A 119 12.76 3.15 -27.29
N GLU A 120 11.51 3.53 -27.57
CA GLU A 120 11.10 4.10 -28.84
C GLU A 120 12.07 5.21 -29.25
N ASN A 121 12.60 5.13 -30.47
CA ASN A 121 13.61 6.03 -31.04
C ASN A 121 15.02 5.99 -30.44
N LYS A 122 15.32 5.12 -29.46
CA LYS A 122 16.70 4.93 -28.95
C LYS A 122 17.51 3.94 -29.75
N PHE A 123 16.83 3.03 -30.44
CA PHE A 123 17.45 2.01 -31.27
C PHE A 123 16.77 2.05 -32.63
N GLN A 124 17.55 2.32 -33.67
CA GLN A 124 17.11 2.19 -35.05
C GLN A 124 17.87 1.03 -35.66
N LEU A 125 17.13 0.13 -36.32
CA LEU A 125 17.78 -0.90 -37.12
C LEU A 125 18.44 -0.21 -38.33
N PRO A 126 19.69 -0.54 -38.66
CA PRO A 126 20.29 -0.07 -39.90
C PRO A 126 19.44 -0.59 -41.07
N VAL A 127 19.11 0.32 -41.97
CA VAL A 127 18.40 0.02 -43.22
C VAL A 127 19.33 -0.73 -44.17
#